data_AF-A0AAJ2K184-F1
#
_entry.id   AF-A0AAJ2K184-F1
#
_cell.length_a   1.000
_cell.length_b   1.000
_cell.length_c   1.000
_cell.angle_alpha   90.00
_cell.angle_beta   90.00
_cell.angle_gamma   90.00
#
_symmetry.space_group_name_H-M   'P 1'
#
loop_
_entity.id
_entity.type
_entity.pdbx_description
1 polymer ?
#
loop_
_entity_poly.entity_id
_entity_poly.type
_entity_poly.pdbx_seq_one_letter_code
_entity_poly.pdbx_strand_id
1 'polypeptide(L)'
;MKYKEIKMNTIANILVAEKIIYDHKTKRHSLNSVVNSIQVNMFPSAIITDVHLKFFLPSPEFNSLYKLVIYAPDHVVVFSSLIIEVKNFRLNCMMPGMDAAVNVKFAVTEEGTYRYCLLDENNNIISEYPLYVSLSE
;
A
#
# COMPACT_ATOMS: atom_id res chain seq x y z
N MET A 1 18.68 -35.08 -7.39
CA MET A 1 18.06 -34.30 -6.28
C MET A 1 17.75 -32.91 -6.81
N LYS A 2 16.48 -32.56 -6.99
CA LYS A 2 16.08 -31.18 -7.31
C LYS A 2 16.03 -30.41 -5.99
N TYR A 3 16.91 -29.42 -5.83
CA TYR A 3 16.76 -28.45 -4.75
C TYR A 3 15.43 -27.74 -4.97
N LYS A 4 14.53 -27.87 -3.99
CA LYS A 4 13.29 -27.10 -3.95
C LYS A 4 13.73 -25.67 -3.65
N GLU A 5 13.71 -24.79 -4.64
CA GLU A 5 13.94 -23.35 -4.40
C GLU A 5 12.95 -22.91 -3.32
N ILE A 6 13.49 -22.55 -2.17
CA ILE A 6 12.73 -21.87 -1.14
C ILE A 6 12.45 -20.49 -1.72
N LYS A 7 11.26 -20.28 -2.28
CA LYS A 7 10.79 -18.95 -2.69
C LYS A 7 10.82 -18.09 -1.42
N MET A 8 11.83 -17.24 -1.29
CA MET A 8 11.89 -16.31 -0.16
C MET A 8 10.68 -15.39 -0.26
N ASN A 9 9.82 -15.42 0.76
CA ASN A 9 8.64 -14.58 0.79
C ASN A 9 9.08 -13.11 0.80
N THR A 10 8.53 -12.32 -0.12
CA THR A 10 8.70 -10.88 -0.09
C THR A 10 7.95 -10.34 1.11
N ILE A 11 8.60 -9.49 1.91
CA ILE A 11 7.95 -8.77 3.00
C ILE A 11 7.68 -7.36 2.50
N ALA A 12 6.45 -6.88 2.67
CA ALA A 12 6.07 -5.53 2.32
C ALA A 12 5.39 -4.84 3.50
N ASN A 13 5.56 -3.53 3.58
CA ASN A 13 4.84 -2.66 4.50
C ASN A 13 4.06 -1.62 3.70
N ILE A 14 2.83 -1.40 4.12
CA ILE A 14 1.94 -0.37 3.61
C ILE A 14 1.91 0.77 4.61
N LEU A 15 2.02 2.00 4.12
CA LEU A 15 1.86 3.21 4.91
C LEU A 15 0.81 4.09 4.25
N VAL A 16 -0.28 4.40 4.96
CA VAL A 16 -1.37 5.24 4.48
C VAL A 16 -1.32 6.59 5.17
N ALA A 17 -1.37 7.66 4.40
CA ALA A 17 -1.35 9.04 4.89
C ALA A 17 -2.38 9.90 4.16
N GLU A 18 -2.76 11.03 4.74
CA GLU A 18 -3.63 12.01 4.06
C GLU A 18 -2.93 12.63 2.86
N LYS A 19 -1.64 12.93 3.02
CA LYS A 19 -0.82 13.53 1.96
C LYS A 19 0.65 13.19 2.13
N ILE A 20 1.33 12.91 1.01
CA ILE A 20 2.78 12.73 0.96
C ILE A 20 3.37 13.75 -0.01
N ILE A 21 4.39 14.47 0.46
CA ILE A 21 5.08 15.50 -0.31
C ILE A 21 6.51 15.05 -0.53
N TYR A 22 6.93 14.97 -1.80
CA TYR A 22 8.33 14.74 -2.16
C TYR A 22 9.05 16.07 -2.39
N ASP A 23 10.07 16.33 -1.59
CA ASP A 23 10.98 17.46 -1.82
C ASP A 23 12.11 17.03 -2.77
N HIS A 24 12.03 17.50 -4.02
CA HIS A 24 13.04 17.24 -5.04
C HIS A 24 14.43 17.82 -4.71
N LYS A 25 14.52 18.87 -3.90
CA LYS A 25 15.80 19.48 -3.51
C LYS A 25 16.53 18.61 -2.49
N THR A 26 15.82 18.18 -1.45
CA THR A 26 16.42 17.35 -0.39
C THR A 26 16.32 15.85 -0.67
N LYS A 27 15.59 15.45 -1.72
CA LYS A 27 15.26 14.06 -2.06
C LYS A 27 14.58 13.30 -0.94
N ARG A 28 13.74 13.98 -0.15
CA ARG A 28 13.05 13.42 1.02
C ARG A 28 11.54 13.42 0.82
N HIS A 29 10.89 12.45 1.47
CA HIS A 29 9.43 12.42 1.58
C HIS A 29 9.04 12.96 2.95
N SER A 30 8.04 13.83 2.98
CA SER A 30 7.35 14.28 4.17
C SER A 30 5.93 13.74 4.14
N LEU A 31 5.51 13.09 5.22
CA LEU A 31 4.16 12.59 5.38
C LEU A 31 3.36 13.56 6.25
N ASN A 32 2.22 14.01 5.75
CA ASN A 32 1.21 14.64 6.57
C ASN A 32 0.26 13.54 7.06
N SER A 33 0.21 13.36 8.38
CA SER A 33 -0.71 12.46 9.09
C SER A 33 -0.72 11.02 8.54
N VAL A 34 0.05 10.13 9.17
CA VAL A 34 -0.19 8.69 8.98
C VAL A 34 -1.51 8.36 9.64
N VAL A 35 -2.47 7.84 8.88
CA VAL A 35 -3.85 7.67 9.32
C VAL A 35 -4.23 6.21 9.45
N ASN A 36 -4.68 5.84 10.65
CA ASN A 36 -5.38 4.58 10.91
C ASN A 36 -6.90 4.79 11.00
N SER A 37 -7.37 6.04 10.97
CA SER A 37 -8.78 6.39 10.94
C SER A 37 -9.04 7.67 10.16
N ILE A 38 -10.25 7.79 9.60
CA ILE A 38 -10.76 8.99 8.93
C ILE A 38 -12.21 9.20 9.39
N GLN A 39 -12.57 10.45 9.70
CA GLN A 39 -13.94 10.87 9.94
C GLN A 39 -14.53 11.52 8.70
N VAL A 40 -15.78 11.20 8.39
CA VAL A 40 -16.56 11.80 7.30
C VAL A 40 -17.85 12.39 7.85
N ASN A 41 -18.36 13.46 7.25
CA ASN A 41 -19.55 14.13 7.79
C ASN A 41 -20.87 13.47 7.40
N MET A 42 -20.84 12.62 6.36
CA MET A 42 -22.01 11.88 5.88
C MET A 42 -21.58 10.72 4.98
N PHE A 43 -22.46 9.76 4.76
CA PHE A 43 -22.32 8.77 3.70
C PHE A 43 -23.31 9.02 2.56
N PRO A 44 -22.92 8.75 1.29
CA PRO A 44 -21.57 8.40 0.87
C PRO A 44 -20.62 9.61 0.93
N SER A 45 -19.32 9.35 1.12
CA SER A 45 -18.25 10.37 1.03
C SER A 45 -17.07 9.86 0.22
N ALA A 46 -16.34 10.77 -0.44
CA ALA A 46 -15.09 10.41 -1.11
C ALA A 46 -13.92 10.64 -0.16
N ILE A 47 -13.07 9.64 0.02
CA ILE A 47 -11.80 9.78 0.73
C ILE A 47 -10.63 9.69 -0.25
N ILE A 48 -9.58 10.45 0.05
CA ILE A 48 -8.32 10.45 -0.72
C ILE A 48 -7.21 10.13 0.27
N THR A 49 -6.38 9.15 -0.07
CA THR A 49 -5.21 8.78 0.71
C THR A 49 -4.00 8.59 -0.20
N ASP A 50 -2.83 8.94 0.31
CA ASP A 50 -1.55 8.60 -0.31
C ASP A 50 -1.00 7.34 0.37
N VAL A 51 -0.72 6.32 -0.45
CA VAL A 51 -0.22 5.03 0.00
C VAL A 51 1.22 4.87 -0.45
N HIS A 52 2.11 4.64 0.51
CA HIS A 52 3.49 4.28 0.26
C HIS A 52 3.73 2.81 0.55
N LEU A 53 4.48 2.17 -0.35
CA LEU A 53 4.85 0.77 -0.24
C LEU A 53 6.36 0.65 -0.09
N LYS A 54 6.78 -0.13 0.89
CA LYS A 54 8.17 -0.48 1.11
C LYS A 54 8.34 -1.98 1.09
N PHE A 55 9.24 -2.47 0.27
CA PHE A 55 9.51 -3.89 0.10
C PHE A 55 10.89 -4.23 0.64
N PHE A 56 10.96 -5.35 1.36
CA PHE A 56 12.19 -6.06 1.64
C PHE A 56 12.42 -7.08 0.53
N LEU A 57 13.30 -6.72 -0.41
CA LEU A 57 13.55 -7.52 -1.60
C LEU A 57 14.62 -8.59 -1.32
N PRO A 58 14.35 -9.86 -1.66
CA PRO A 58 15.22 -10.98 -1.28
C PRO A 58 16.52 -11.07 -2.10
N SER A 59 16.56 -10.51 -3.31
CA SER A 59 17.72 -10.60 -4.19
C SER A 59 17.87 -9.39 -5.13
N PRO A 60 19.08 -9.14 -5.68
CA PRO A 60 19.32 -8.08 -6.66
C PRO A 60 18.56 -8.26 -7.98
N GLU A 61 18.21 -9.48 -8.35
CA GLU A 61 17.50 -9.82 -9.58
C GLU A 61 15.98 -9.86 -9.39
N PHE A 62 15.51 -9.42 -8.21
CA PHE A 62 14.10 -9.49 -7.88
C PHE A 62 13.26 -8.63 -8.84
N ASN A 63 12.26 -9.27 -9.44
CA ASN A 63 11.24 -8.63 -10.26
C ASN A 63 9.90 -9.32 -9.96
N SER A 64 8.89 -8.56 -9.55
CA SER A 64 7.56 -9.08 -9.30
C SER A 64 6.48 -8.03 -9.53
N LEU A 65 5.25 -8.51 -9.68
CA LEU A 65 4.07 -7.70 -9.94
C LEU A 65 3.14 -7.74 -8.72
N TYR A 66 2.69 -6.57 -8.31
CA TYR A 66 1.78 -6.41 -7.19
C TYR A 66 0.54 -5.62 -7.59
N LYS A 67 -0.50 -5.71 -6.75
CA LYS A 67 -1.71 -4.92 -6.88
C LYS A 67 -2.19 -4.46 -5.52
N LEU A 68 -2.57 -3.19 -5.40
CA LEU A 68 -3.24 -2.67 -4.21
C LEU A 68 -4.76 -2.79 -4.42
N VAL A 69 -5.42 -3.48 -3.50
CA VAL A 69 -6.88 -3.66 -3.48
C VAL A 69 -7.41 -3.16 -2.14
N ILE A 70 -8.55 -2.48 -2.15
CA ILE A 70 -9.21 -2.05 -0.91
C ILE A 70 -10.55 -2.75 -0.80
N TYR A 71 -10.74 -3.41 0.33
CA TYR A 71 -11.99 -4.07 0.69
C TYR A 71 -12.75 -3.19 1.67
N ALA A 72 -14.05 -3.02 1.42
CA ALA A 72 -14.99 -2.45 2.37
C ALA A 72 -15.24 -3.39 3.56
N PRO A 73 -15.91 -2.92 4.63
CA PRO A 73 -16.26 -3.74 5.79
C PRO A 73 -17.04 -5.02 5.43
N ASP A 74 -17.90 -4.95 4.41
CA ASP A 74 -18.66 -6.08 3.84
C ASP A 74 -17.84 -7.03 2.93
N HIS A 75 -16.52 -6.81 2.82
CA HIS A 75 -15.58 -7.53 1.95
C HIS A 75 -15.75 -7.30 0.44
N VAL A 76 -16.52 -6.29 0.02
CA VAL A 76 -16.60 -5.89 -1.39
C VAL A 76 -15.38 -5.05 -1.77
N VAL A 77 -14.85 -5.26 -2.97
CA VAL A 77 -13.74 -4.45 -3.50
C VAL A 77 -14.25 -3.07 -3.91
N VAL A 78 -13.75 -2.03 -3.24
CA VAL A 78 -14.09 -0.62 -3.54
C VAL A 78 -13.01 0.12 -4.32
N PHE A 79 -11.79 -0.44 -4.37
CA PHE A 79 -10.70 0.10 -5.15
C PHE A 79 -9.74 -0.99 -5.62
N SER A 80 -9.17 -0.79 -6.81
CA SER A 80 -8.15 -1.66 -7.40
C SER A 80 -7.15 -0.79 -8.17
N SER A 81 -5.87 -0.84 -7.80
CA SER A 81 -4.83 -0.14 -8.54
C SER A 81 -4.54 -0.81 -9.88
N LEU A 82 -3.83 -0.08 -10.75
CA LEU A 82 -3.04 -0.70 -11.81
C LEU A 82 -1.95 -1.60 -11.21
N ILE A 83 -1.40 -2.48 -12.05
CA ILE A 83 -0.29 -3.35 -11.66
C ILE A 83 0.93 -2.49 -11.28
N ILE A 84 1.53 -2.81 -10.15
CA ILE A 84 2.73 -2.18 -9.60
C ILE A 84 3.89 -3.12 -9.87
N GLU A 85 4.73 -2.78 -10.84
CA GLU A 85 5.96 -3.54 -11.11
C GLU A 85 7.05 -3.11 -10.14
N VAL A 86 7.60 -4.06 -9.38
CA VAL A 86 8.66 -3.83 -8.39
C VAL A 86 9.91 -4.57 -8.84
N LYS A 87 10.95 -3.78 -9.17
CA LYS A 87 12.27 -4.26 -9.58
C LYS A 87 13.32 -3.81 -8.58
N ASN A 88 14.25 -4.69 -8.23
CA ASN A 88 15.38 -4.31 -7.40
C ASN A 88 16.50 -3.68 -8.25
N PHE A 89 16.70 -2.37 -8.10
CA PHE A 89 17.84 -1.66 -8.69
C PHE A 89 18.90 -1.26 -7.66
N ARG A 90 18.80 -1.77 -6.43
CA ARG A 90 19.70 -1.38 -5.33
C ARG A 90 21.07 -2.03 -5.54
N LEU A 91 22.12 -1.22 -5.47
CA LEU A 91 23.49 -1.71 -5.33
C LEU A 91 23.74 -2.16 -3.88
N ASN A 92 24.72 -3.06 -3.69
CA ASN A 92 25.20 -3.41 -2.36
C ASN A 92 25.55 -2.12 -1.59
N CYS A 93 25.02 -1.99 -0.37
CA CYS A 93 25.17 -0.83 0.53
C CYS A 93 24.24 0.39 0.30
N MET A 94 23.26 0.34 -0.63
CA MET A 94 22.24 1.41 -0.69
C MET A 94 21.23 1.31 0.46
N MET A 95 20.98 2.44 1.15
CA MET A 95 19.89 2.51 2.14
C MET A 95 18.53 2.41 1.42
N PRO A 96 17.65 1.48 1.81
CA PRO A 96 16.38 1.28 1.13
C PRO A 96 15.39 2.42 1.43
N GLY A 97 14.87 3.06 0.38
CA GLY A 97 13.83 4.08 0.44
C GLY A 97 12.42 3.50 0.44
N MET A 98 11.48 4.24 -0.16
CA MET A 98 10.15 3.74 -0.56
C MET A 98 10.26 3.23 -2.00
N ASP A 99 9.50 2.18 -2.33
CA ASP A 99 9.61 1.50 -3.62
C ASP A 99 8.48 1.88 -4.58
N ALA A 100 7.29 2.16 -4.04
CA ALA A 100 6.15 2.58 -4.83
C ALA A 100 5.23 3.52 -4.03
N ALA A 101 4.48 4.33 -4.76
CA ALA A 101 3.48 5.24 -4.22
C ALA A 101 2.20 5.14 -5.07
N VAL A 102 1.04 5.17 -4.42
CA VAL A 102 -0.27 5.13 -5.06
C VAL A 102 -1.16 6.18 -4.41
N ASN A 103 -1.70 7.10 -5.21
CA ASN A 103 -2.79 7.96 -4.75
C ASN A 103 -4.10 7.20 -4.91
N VAL A 104 -4.83 7.05 -3.81
CA VAL A 104 -6.05 6.26 -3.71
C VAL A 104 -7.22 7.21 -3.54
N LYS A 105 -8.27 7.01 -4.33
CA LYS A 105 -9.53 7.74 -4.21
C LYS A 105 -10.70 6.77 -4.40
N PHE A 106 -11.57 6.67 -3.42
CA PHE A 106 -12.76 5.82 -3.49
C PHE A 106 -13.89 6.38 -2.62
N ALA A 107 -15.10 5.88 -2.84
CA ALA A 107 -16.26 6.23 -2.04
C ALA A 107 -16.38 5.29 -0.84
N VAL A 108 -16.61 5.87 0.33
CA VAL A 108 -17.03 5.16 1.55
C VAL A 108 -18.53 5.33 1.70
N THR A 109 -19.22 4.25 2.04
CA THR A 109 -20.69 4.17 2.08
C THR A 109 -21.22 3.75 3.44
N GLU A 110 -20.35 3.27 4.33
CA GLU A 110 -20.69 2.80 5.67
C GLU A 110 -19.49 3.03 6.61
N GLU A 111 -19.77 2.98 7.91
CA GLU A 111 -18.72 2.95 8.93
C GLU A 111 -18.06 1.57 8.97
N GLY A 112 -16.79 1.54 9.33
CA GLY A 112 -16.07 0.29 9.55
C GLY A 112 -14.64 0.32 9.06
N THR A 113 -13.99 -0.84 9.13
CA THR A 113 -12.59 -0.97 8.72
C THR A 113 -12.50 -1.31 7.24
N TYR A 114 -11.98 -0.37 6.47
CA TYR A 114 -11.56 -0.60 5.10
C TYR A 114 -10.14 -1.19 5.10
N ARG A 115 -9.96 -2.34 4.43
CA ARG A 115 -8.68 -3.06 4.42
C ARG A 115 -7.93 -2.79 3.13
N TYR A 116 -6.77 -2.15 3.24
CA TYR A 116 -5.82 -1.99 2.15
C TYR A 116 -4.98 -3.26 2.09
N CYS A 117 -5.09 -4.01 1.00
CA CYS A 117 -4.40 -5.28 0.81
C CYS A 117 -3.45 -5.18 -0.38
N LEU A 118 -2.18 -5.48 -0.16
CA LEU A 118 -1.20 -5.65 -1.22
C LEU A 118 -1.17 -7.12 -1.63
N LEU A 119 -1.55 -7.38 -2.88
CA LEU A 119 -1.63 -8.72 -3.45
C LEU A 119 -0.45 -9.01 -4.38
N ASP A 120 0.04 -10.24 -4.39
CA ASP A 120 0.95 -10.74 -5.42
C ASP A 120 0.22 -11.17 -6.71
N GLU A 121 0.97 -11.63 -7.70
CA GLU A 121 0.47 -12.14 -8.99
C GLU A 121 -0.53 -13.31 -8.85
N ASN A 122 -0.52 -14.03 -7.73
CA ASN A 122 -1.40 -15.16 -7.45
C ASN A 122 -2.57 -14.77 -6.53
N ASN A 123 -2.78 -13.47 -6.28
CA ASN A 123 -3.76 -12.91 -5.35
C ASN A 123 -3.55 -13.29 -3.87
N ASN A 124 -2.34 -13.68 -3.48
CA ASN A 124 -2.01 -13.84 -2.06
C ASN A 124 -1.81 -12.47 -1.42
N ILE A 125 -2.35 -12.28 -0.22
CA ILE A 125 -2.11 -11.07 0.57
C ILE A 125 -0.68 -11.13 1.12
N ILE A 126 0.13 -10.16 0.73
CA ILE A 126 1.53 -10.00 1.16
C ILE A 126 1.64 -9.05 2.35
N SER A 127 0.77 -8.03 2.38
CA SER A 127 0.71 -7.05 3.45
C SER A 127 -0.67 -6.44 3.49
N GLU A 128 -1.07 -5.95 4.67
CA GLU A 128 -2.34 -5.28 4.87
C GLU A 128 -2.23 -4.08 5.80
N TYR A 129 -3.13 -3.12 5.62
CA TYR A 129 -3.25 -1.95 6.46
C TYR A 129 -4.73 -1.65 6.73
N PRO A 130 -5.18 -1.63 8.00
CA PRO A 130 -6.55 -1.28 8.35
C PRO A 130 -6.74 0.23 8.43
N LEU A 131 -7.82 0.73 7.84
CA LEU A 131 -8.25 2.12 7.97
C LEU A 131 -9.69 2.17 8.45
N TYR A 132 -9.92 2.67 9.66
CA TYR A 132 -11.27 2.80 10.22
C TYR A 132 -11.95 4.08 9.74
N VAL A 133 -13.16 3.97 9.20
CA VAL A 133 -13.98 5.11 8.77
C VAL A 133 -15.19 5.23 9.67
N SER A 134 -15.49 6.45 10.12
CA SER A 134 -16.61 6.76 11.02
C SER A 134 -17.26 8.09 10.65
N LEU A 135 -18.50 8.32 11.09
CA LEU A 135 -19.12 9.63 11.02
C LEU A 135 -18.49 10.58 12.05
N SER A 136 -18.30 11.83 11.67
CA SER A 136 -17.98 12.90 12.61
C SER A 136 -19.17 13.09 13.56
N GLU A 137 -18.92 13.08 14.88
CA GLU A 137 -19.90 13.46 15.90
C GLU A 137 -20.32 14.93 15.81
#